data_AF-A0A399XLS5-F1
#
_entry.id   AF-A0A399XLS5-F1
#
_cell.length_a   1.000
_cell.length_b   1.000
_cell.length_c   1.000
_cell.angle_alpha   90.00
_cell.angle_beta   90.00
_cell.angle_gamma   90.00
#
_symmetry.space_group_name_H-M   'P 1'
#
loop_
_entity.id
_entity.type
_entity.pdbx_description
1 polymer ?
#
loop_
_entity_poly.entity_id
_entity_poly.type
_entity_poly.pdbx_seq_one_letter_code
_entity_poly.pdbx_strand_id
1 'polypeptide(L)'
;MSEAMASTEYLVQPDEVSRPDPEVPERPRRRRFSAEYKLAILEEIDAAAPEERAAIIRREGIYSRYISKWRAQQKAGSLRALGAKRGPKPDPVATENAKLRKQNKKLRKDLEAAHLVIEVQKKVSRLLQGPDSEAS
;
A
#
# COMPACT_ATOMS: atom_id res chain seq x y z
N MET A 1 18.80 -61.83 50.46
CA MET A 1 19.72 -61.95 49.32
C MET A 1 19.79 -60.56 48.70
N SER A 2 20.72 -59.73 49.21
CA SER A 2 22.07 -59.51 48.64
C SER A 2 21.93 -58.84 47.28
N GLU A 3 22.49 -57.66 47.00
CA GLU A 3 23.69 -57.05 47.57
C GLU A 3 23.74 -55.57 47.19
N ALA A 4 24.35 -54.78 48.06
CA ALA A 4 24.78 -53.41 47.80
C ALA A 4 26.04 -53.38 46.91
N MET A 5 26.60 -52.18 46.73
CA MET A 5 27.89 -51.81 46.12
C MET A 5 27.78 -51.33 44.65
N ALA A 6 28.26 -50.15 44.25
CA ALA A 6 29.13 -49.20 44.94
C ALA A 6 28.92 -47.78 44.37
N SER A 7 29.06 -46.80 45.25
CA SER A 7 29.42 -45.43 44.88
C SER A 7 30.63 -45.43 43.95
N THR A 8 30.60 -44.58 42.94
CA THR A 8 31.81 -43.92 42.48
C THR A 8 31.47 -42.46 42.32
N GLU A 9 31.84 -41.75 43.37
CA GLU A 9 32.18 -40.34 43.41
C GLU A 9 32.95 -39.94 42.15
N TYR A 10 32.42 -39.00 41.37
CA TYR A 10 33.22 -38.20 40.46
C TYR A 10 32.74 -36.74 40.53
N LEU A 11 33.43 -36.00 41.39
CA LEU A 11 33.46 -34.54 41.41
C LEU A 11 34.54 -34.10 40.41
N VAL A 12 34.16 -33.48 39.29
CA VAL A 12 35.03 -32.57 38.53
C VAL A 12 34.16 -31.40 38.06
N GLN A 13 34.50 -30.18 38.51
CA GLN A 13 33.91 -28.91 38.07
C GLN A 13 34.67 -28.37 36.83
N PRO A 14 34.28 -27.20 36.27
CA PRO A 14 33.55 -27.04 35.02
C PRO A 14 34.49 -26.61 33.88
N ASP A 15 34.63 -27.43 32.84
CA ASP A 15 35.22 -26.91 31.61
C ASP A 15 34.21 -26.02 30.90
N GLU A 16 34.59 -24.77 30.68
CA GLU A 16 33.92 -23.77 29.86
C GLU A 16 33.62 -24.35 28.46
N VAL A 17 32.48 -25.00 28.32
CA VAL A 17 31.89 -25.25 26.99
C VAL A 17 31.41 -23.90 26.47
N SER A 18 32.32 -23.22 25.76
CA SER A 18 32.03 -22.17 24.79
C SER A 18 30.76 -22.55 24.04
N ARG A 19 29.69 -21.80 24.30
CA ARG A 19 28.38 -22.05 23.70
C ARG A 19 28.57 -21.99 22.18
N PRO A 20 28.18 -23.03 21.42
CA PRO A 20 28.23 -22.98 19.97
C PRO A 20 27.46 -21.75 19.50
N ASP A 21 28.07 -20.97 18.60
CA ASP A 21 27.46 -19.80 18.00
C ASP A 21 26.10 -20.20 17.40
N PRO A 22 24.98 -19.55 17.76
CA PRO A 22 23.67 -19.96 17.29
C PRO A 22 23.60 -19.93 15.76
N GLU A 23 23.52 -21.12 15.14
CA GLU A 23 23.28 -21.31 13.70
C GLU A 23 21.94 -20.70 13.22
N VAL A 24 21.10 -20.24 14.17
CA VAL A 24 19.86 -19.52 13.90
C VAL A 24 20.17 -18.02 13.91
N PRO A 25 20.06 -17.33 12.76
CA PRO A 25 20.27 -15.89 12.73
C PRO A 25 19.29 -15.21 13.70
N GLU A 26 19.76 -14.22 14.45
CA GLU A 26 18.99 -13.47 15.45
C GLU A 26 17.63 -12.94 14.94
N ARG A 27 17.48 -12.81 13.62
CA ARG A 27 16.23 -12.42 12.97
C ARG A 27 15.84 -13.38 11.85
N PRO A 28 14.65 -14.02 11.93
CA PRO A 28 14.16 -14.86 10.86
C PRO A 28 13.84 -14.02 9.62
N ARG A 29 14.56 -14.26 8.51
CA ARG A 29 14.25 -13.65 7.20
C ARG A 29 13.05 -14.35 6.59
N ARG A 30 11.87 -13.75 6.71
CA ARG A 30 10.64 -14.25 6.08
C ARG A 30 10.67 -13.97 4.57
N ARG A 31 10.50 -15.00 3.74
CA ARG A 31 10.36 -14.88 2.28
C ARG A 31 9.19 -13.97 1.94
N ARG A 32 9.42 -12.97 1.07
CA ARG A 32 8.39 -12.06 0.53
C ARG A 32 8.23 -12.33 -0.96
N PHE A 33 6.98 -12.54 -1.39
CA PHE A 33 6.65 -12.73 -2.80
C PHE A 33 6.22 -11.40 -3.42
N SER A 34 7.00 -10.91 -4.39
CA SER A 34 6.66 -9.70 -5.16
C SER A 34 5.41 -9.94 -6.02
N ALA A 35 4.77 -8.87 -6.48
CA ALA A 35 3.61 -8.97 -7.38
C ALA A 35 3.97 -9.64 -8.71
N GLU A 36 5.11 -9.24 -9.29
CA GLU A 36 5.67 -9.80 -10.52
C GLU A 36 5.94 -11.29 -10.40
N TYR A 37 6.58 -11.72 -9.31
CA TYR A 37 6.85 -13.13 -9.06
C TYR A 37 5.55 -13.95 -8.99
N LYS A 38 4.52 -13.45 -8.31
CA LYS A 38 3.23 -14.14 -8.23
C LYS A 38 2.56 -14.26 -9.59
N LEU A 39 2.65 -13.23 -10.43
CA LEU A 39 2.07 -13.24 -11.77
C LEU A 39 2.80 -14.23 -12.68
N ALA A 40 4.14 -14.20 -12.68
CA ALA A 40 4.95 -15.13 -13.46
C ALA A 40 4.64 -16.60 -13.11
N ILE A 41 4.54 -16.92 -11.82
CA ILE A 41 4.20 -18.28 -11.39
C ILE A 41 2.75 -18.66 -11.74
N LEU A 42 1.80 -17.72 -11.67
CA LEU A 42 0.43 -18.00 -12.09
C LEU A 42 0.35 -18.25 -13.61
N GLU A 43 1.05 -17.46 -14.42
CA GLU A 43 1.13 -17.63 -15.87
C GLU A 43 1.76 -18.98 -16.24
N GLU A 44 2.85 -19.37 -15.57
CA GLU A 44 3.49 -20.67 -15.77
C GLU A 44 2.56 -21.84 -15.41
N ILE A 45 1.84 -21.73 -14.28
CA ILE A 45 0.88 -22.77 -13.83
C ILE A 45 -0.36 -22.83 -14.74
N ASP A 46 -0.80 -21.69 -15.27
CA ASP A 46 -1.96 -21.62 -16.16
C ASP A 46 -1.63 -22.16 -17.56
N ALA A 47 -0.36 -22.04 -18.00
CA ALA A 47 0.13 -22.62 -19.26
C ALA A 47 0.49 -24.11 -19.16
N ALA A 48 0.81 -24.63 -17.96
CA ALA A 48 1.25 -26.00 -17.76
C ALA A 48 0.12 -27.03 -17.75
N ALA A 49 0.44 -28.26 -18.16
CA ALA A 49 -0.48 -29.39 -18.07
C ALA A 49 -0.82 -29.74 -16.61
N PRO A 50 -1.97 -30.36 -16.32
CA PRO A 50 -2.38 -30.69 -14.94
C PRO A 50 -1.32 -31.43 -14.11
N GLU A 51 -0.57 -32.31 -14.75
CA GLU A 51 0.48 -33.15 -14.17
C GLU A 51 1.74 -32.35 -13.81
N GLU A 52 2.06 -31.35 -14.63
CA GLU A 52 3.25 -30.50 -14.50
C GLU A 52 3.06 -29.40 -13.45
N ARG A 53 1.82 -28.96 -13.20
CA ARG A 53 1.51 -27.95 -12.18
C ARG A 53 2.04 -28.32 -10.80
N ALA A 54 1.95 -29.60 -10.42
CA ALA A 54 2.46 -30.08 -9.15
C ALA A 54 4.00 -30.02 -9.08
N ALA A 55 4.68 -30.24 -10.21
CA ALA A 55 6.14 -30.13 -10.31
C ALA A 55 6.62 -28.69 -10.13
N ILE A 56 5.96 -27.72 -10.80
CA ILE A 56 6.24 -26.28 -10.67
C ILE A 56 6.08 -25.83 -9.21
N ILE A 57 4.98 -26.22 -8.57
CA ILE A 57 4.69 -25.88 -7.16
C ILE A 57 5.79 -26.39 -6.22
N ARG A 58 6.29 -27.61 -6.43
CA ARG A 58 7.40 -28.18 -5.64
C ARG A 58 8.73 -27.49 -5.92
N ARG A 59 9.05 -27.20 -7.20
CA ARG A 59 10.26 -26.48 -7.62
C ARG A 59 10.36 -25.12 -6.93
N GLU A 60 9.25 -24.41 -6.85
CA GLU A 60 9.19 -23.07 -6.26
C GLU A 60 9.06 -23.08 -4.72
N GLY A 61 8.81 -24.25 -4.12
CA GLY A 61 8.54 -24.41 -2.69
C GLY A 61 7.27 -23.68 -2.24
N ILE A 62 6.27 -23.60 -3.12
CA ILE A 62 5.00 -22.92 -2.88
C ILE A 62 3.95 -23.98 -2.53
N TYR A 63 3.00 -23.66 -1.64
CA TYR A 63 1.85 -24.54 -1.39
C TYR A 63 0.66 -24.17 -2.28
N SER A 64 -0.17 -25.17 -2.63
CA SER A 64 -1.40 -24.98 -3.44
C SER A 64 -2.31 -23.88 -2.91
N ARG A 65 -2.39 -23.71 -1.58
CA ARG A 65 -3.13 -22.64 -0.91
C ARG A 65 -2.69 -21.23 -1.36
N TYR A 66 -1.40 -21.03 -1.62
CA TYR A 66 -0.90 -19.74 -2.11
C TYR A 66 -1.36 -19.47 -3.54
N ILE A 67 -1.36 -20.49 -4.40
CA ILE A 67 -1.82 -20.39 -5.79
C ILE A 67 -3.30 -19.98 -5.84
N SER A 68 -4.16 -20.67 -5.07
CA SER A 68 -5.58 -20.31 -4.96
C SER A 68 -5.78 -18.88 -4.46
N LYS A 69 -5.00 -18.47 -3.46
CA LYS A 69 -5.03 -17.11 -2.92
C LYS A 69 -4.57 -16.08 -3.95
N TRP A 70 -3.52 -16.34 -4.72
CA TRP A 70 -3.01 -15.43 -5.73
C TRP A 70 -3.98 -15.30 -6.91
N ARG A 71 -4.63 -16.39 -7.34
CA ARG A 71 -5.71 -16.31 -8.34
C ARG A 71 -6.87 -15.43 -7.89
N ALA A 72 -7.29 -15.56 -6.63
CA ALA A 72 -8.31 -14.65 -6.07
C ALA A 72 -7.82 -13.19 -6.06
N GLN A 73 -6.55 -12.96 -5.72
CA GLN A 73 -5.94 -11.63 -5.76
C GLN A 73 -5.84 -11.06 -7.18
N GLN A 74 -5.58 -11.90 -8.19
CA GLN A 74 -5.53 -11.52 -9.60
C GLN A 74 -6.92 -11.09 -10.08
N LYS A 75 -7.95 -11.91 -9.81
CA LYS A 75 -9.36 -11.63 -10.14
C LYS A 75 -9.86 -10.34 -9.49
N ALA A 76 -9.44 -10.06 -8.25
CA ALA A 76 -9.76 -8.82 -7.55
C ALA A 76 -8.97 -7.59 -8.04
N GLY A 77 -8.11 -7.71 -9.07
CA GLY A 77 -7.22 -6.65 -9.54
C GLY A 77 -6.12 -6.27 -8.54
N SER A 78 -6.04 -6.99 -7.42
CA SER A 78 -5.20 -6.62 -6.30
C SER A 78 -3.74 -6.99 -6.50
N LEU A 79 -3.38 -8.03 -7.28
CA LEU A 79 -1.97 -8.41 -7.49
C LEU A 79 -1.11 -7.25 -8.03
N ARG A 80 -1.61 -6.50 -9.02
CA ARG A 80 -0.92 -5.29 -9.52
C ARG A 80 -1.02 -4.11 -8.55
N ALA A 81 -2.09 -4.04 -7.75
CA ALA A 81 -2.27 -3.04 -6.70
C ALA A 81 -1.52 -3.37 -5.39
N LEU A 82 -0.87 -4.54 -5.26
CA LEU A 82 -0.10 -4.91 -4.06
C LEU A 82 1.20 -4.11 -3.90
N GLY A 83 1.60 -3.34 -4.91
CA GLY A 83 2.61 -2.29 -4.80
C GLY A 83 2.07 -0.95 -4.29
N ALA A 84 0.74 -0.76 -4.28
CA ALA A 84 0.14 0.46 -3.76
C ALA A 84 0.18 0.45 -2.23
N LYS A 85 0.63 1.56 -1.66
CA LYS A 85 0.80 1.75 -0.21
C LYS A 85 -0.54 1.45 0.48
N ARG A 86 -0.56 0.42 1.34
CA ARG A 86 -1.76 0.04 2.08
C ARG A 86 -2.12 1.18 3.03
N GLY A 87 -3.26 1.82 2.78
CA GLY A 87 -3.80 2.92 3.58
C GLY A 87 -5.29 3.07 3.30
N PRO A 88 -6.02 3.85 4.12
CA PRO A 88 -7.42 4.17 3.86
C PRO A 88 -7.55 4.68 2.43
N LYS A 89 -8.42 4.08 1.62
CA LYS A 89 -8.78 4.65 0.33
C LYS A 89 -9.29 6.07 0.61
N PRO A 90 -8.81 7.11 -0.08
CA PRO A 90 -9.31 8.46 0.13
C PRO A 90 -10.81 8.44 -0.08
N ASP A 91 -11.55 8.93 0.91
CA ASP A 91 -13.00 8.98 0.89
C ASP A 91 -13.44 9.73 -0.38
N PRO A 92 -14.19 9.10 -1.30
CA PRO A 92 -14.63 9.75 -2.53
C PRO A 92 -15.35 11.07 -2.24
N VAL A 93 -16.12 11.14 -1.15
CA VAL A 93 -16.80 12.37 -0.71
C VAL A 93 -15.81 13.45 -0.31
N ALA A 94 -14.72 13.10 0.39
CA ALA A 94 -13.66 14.05 0.74
C ALA A 94 -12.93 14.58 -0.50
N THR A 95 -12.70 13.73 -1.51
CA THR A 95 -12.06 14.16 -2.76
C THR A 95 -12.95 15.11 -3.58
N GLU A 96 -14.24 14.80 -3.70
CA GLU A 96 -15.20 15.67 -4.39
C GLU A 96 -15.39 16.99 -3.63
N ASN A 97 -15.49 16.95 -2.29
CA ASN A 97 -15.54 18.16 -1.47
C ASN A 97 -14.32 19.06 -1.68
N ALA A 98 -13.11 18.49 -1.79
CA ALA A 98 -11.91 19.27 -2.05
C ALA A 98 -11.94 19.94 -3.43
N LYS A 99 -12.39 19.21 -4.47
CA LYS A 99 -12.59 19.76 -5.82
C LYS A 99 -13.63 20.89 -5.81
N LEU A 100 -14.79 20.64 -5.22
CA LEU A 100 -15.89 21.60 -5.11
C LEU A 100 -15.47 22.86 -4.35
N ARG A 101 -14.69 22.73 -3.27
CA ARG A 101 -14.14 23.88 -2.53
C ARG A 101 -13.19 24.71 -3.38
N LYS A 102 -12.30 24.05 -4.16
CA LYS A 102 -11.38 24.74 -5.07
C LYS A 102 -12.13 25.47 -6.17
N GLN A 103 -13.15 24.85 -6.76
CA GLN A 103 -14.02 25.47 -7.76
C GLN A 103 -14.78 26.66 -7.19
N ASN A 104 -15.41 26.51 -6.02
CA ASN A 104 -16.09 27.61 -5.34
C ASN A 104 -15.15 28.79 -5.07
N LYS A 105 -13.93 28.54 -4.60
CA LYS A 105 -12.94 29.59 -4.37
C LYS A 105 -12.57 30.32 -5.67
N LYS A 106 -12.41 29.60 -6.77
CA LYS A 106 -12.13 30.20 -8.09
C LYS A 106 -13.31 31.05 -8.55
N LEU A 107 -14.52 30.48 -8.56
CA LEU A 107 -15.73 31.18 -8.99
C LEU A 107 -16.00 32.44 -8.16
N ARG A 108 -15.76 32.42 -6.85
CA ARG A 108 -15.88 33.61 -6.01
C ARG A 108 -14.90 34.71 -6.41
N LYS A 109 -13.64 34.37 -6.69
CA LYS A 109 -12.66 35.34 -7.19
C LYS A 109 -13.06 35.91 -8.54
N ASP A 110 -13.59 35.08 -9.44
CA ASP A 110 -14.04 35.50 -10.76
C ASP A 110 -15.25 36.46 -10.64
N LEU A 111 -16.17 36.18 -9.70
CA LEU A 111 -17.27 37.08 -9.36
C LEU A 111 -16.78 38.41 -8.79
N GLU A 112 -15.85 38.39 -7.84
CA GLU A 112 -15.25 39.61 -7.27
C GLU A 112 -14.60 40.48 -8.36
N ALA A 113 -13.86 39.86 -9.28
CA ALA A 113 -13.26 40.55 -10.41
C ALA A 113 -14.32 41.16 -11.35
N ALA A 114 -15.39 40.42 -11.65
CA ALA A 114 -16.50 40.93 -12.47
C ALA A 114 -17.21 42.12 -11.80
N HIS A 115 -17.45 42.05 -10.49
CA HIS A 115 -18.03 43.16 -9.73
C HIS A 115 -17.14 44.41 -9.78
N LEU A 116 -15.82 44.25 -9.65
CA LEU A 116 -14.88 45.36 -9.76
C LEU A 116 -14.92 46.02 -11.14
N VAL A 117 -14.98 45.23 -12.21
CA VAL A 117 -15.12 45.75 -13.58
C VAL A 117 -16.41 46.57 -13.72
N ILE A 118 -17.53 46.05 -13.22
CA ILE A 118 -18.83 46.76 -13.25
C ILE A 118 -18.73 48.07 -12.47
N GLU A 119 -18.10 48.08 -11.30
CA GLU A 119 -17.92 49.31 -10.51
C GLU A 119 -17.09 50.35 -11.25
N VAL A 120 -15.98 49.95 -11.87
CA VAL A 120 -15.13 50.85 -12.66
C VAL A 120 -15.93 51.42 -13.84
N GLN A 121 -16.66 50.58 -14.57
CA GLN A 121 -17.53 51.03 -15.67
C GLN A 121 -18.58 52.05 -15.19
N LYS A 122 -19.25 51.79 -14.06
CA LYS A 122 -20.21 52.74 -13.46
C LYS A 122 -19.57 54.05 -13.03
N LYS A 123 -18.34 54.03 -12.50
CA LYS A 123 -17.59 55.23 -12.12
C LYS A 123 -17.20 56.05 -13.35
N VAL A 124 -16.68 55.40 -14.40
CA VAL A 124 -16.32 56.04 -15.67
C VAL A 124 -17.55 56.65 -16.34
N SER A 125 -18.67 55.92 -16.40
CA SER A 125 -19.92 56.42 -16.98
C SER A 125 -20.41 57.69 -16.28
N ARG A 126 -20.37 57.73 -14.94
CA ARG A 126 -20.74 58.92 -14.16
C ARG A 126 -19.81 60.11 -14.41
N LEU A 127 -18.51 59.87 -14.56
CA LEU A 127 -17.55 60.93 -14.88
C LEU A 127 -17.76 61.51 -16.29
N LEU A 128 -18.11 60.66 -17.26
CA LEU A 128 -18.34 61.06 -18.64
C LEU A 128 -19.70 61.72 -18.87
N GLN A 129 -20.72 61.38 -18.07
CA GLN A 129 -22.06 61.98 -18.16
C GLN A 129 -22.15 63.35 -17.49
N GLY A 130 -21.15 63.75 -16.67
CA GLY A 130 -21.20 64.97 -15.87
C GLY A 130 -22.33 64.94 -14.83
N PRO A 131 -22.42 65.94 -13.93
CA PRO A 131 -23.55 66.07 -13.01
C PRO A 131 -24.91 66.42 -13.68
N ASP A 132 -24.98 66.57 -15.01
CA ASP A 132 -26.11 67.17 -15.71
C ASP A 132 -26.70 66.26 -16.81
N SER A 133 -27.17 65.07 -16.46
CA SER A 133 -28.06 64.29 -17.35
C SER A 133 -29.46 64.04 -16.79
N GLU A 134 -29.83 64.75 -15.72
CA GLU A 134 -31.23 64.90 -15.27
C GLU A 134 -31.72 66.33 -15.55
N ALA A 135 -31.65 66.75 -16.80
CA ALA A 135 -32.37 67.93 -17.26
C ALA A 135 -32.65 67.81 -18.76
N SER A 136 -33.57 66.90 -19.13
CA SER A 136 -34.55 67.15 -20.19
C SER A 136 -35.64 66.09 -20.22
#